data_AF-A0A8T1GS96-F1
#
_entry.id   AF-A0A8T1GS96-F1
#
_cell.length_a   1.000
_cell.length_b   1.000
_cell.length_c   1.000
_cell.angle_alpha   90.00
_cell.angle_beta   90.00
_cell.angle_gamma   90.00
#
_symmetry.space_group_name_H-M   'P 1'
#
loop_
_entity.id
_entity.type
_entity.pdbx_description
1 polymer ?
#
loop_
_entity_poly.entity_id
_entity_poly.type
_entity_poly.pdbx_seq_one_letter_code
_entity_poly.pdbx_strand_id
1 'polypeptide(L)'
;MAKVHEKLKGIPDSLCERVVADIYDLHFASSKEVYDEQMKIVLEKWSREGQLVGFRSYFNNIWMKSEFWRWQCFHTPSGDATTNNPVEQFNRLIMCDYTLRTKHKIGTLLQLLANCCGHQSVTPRTFKDQPDASQQLKARVKDFHQRDLLQDMTPKRTSIEFLLVSPNPDVVRVLSRGCHRVYLPELGRSREVAPVSAQMGSNYARMETKGQPEGGWSVDVTAMSCG
;
A
#
# COMPACT_ATOMS: atom_id res chain seq x y z
N MET A 1 -4.62 -1.18 8.87
CA MET A 1 -4.25 -2.57 9.24
C MET A 1 -4.32 -2.90 10.75
N ALA A 2 -4.18 -1.95 11.68
CA ALA A 2 -4.15 -2.27 13.12
C ALA A 2 -5.35 -3.08 13.64
N LYS A 3 -6.57 -2.77 13.18
CA LYS A 3 -7.80 -3.51 13.53
C LYS A 3 -7.84 -4.94 12.99
N VAL A 4 -7.25 -5.17 11.82
CA VAL A 4 -7.10 -6.52 11.25
C VAL A 4 -6.20 -7.35 12.16
N HIS A 5 -5.02 -6.84 12.53
CA HIS A 5 -4.11 -7.53 13.45
C HIS A 5 -4.72 -7.77 14.84
N GLU A 6 -5.52 -6.82 15.35
CA GLU A 6 -6.25 -7.00 16.61
C GLU A 6 -7.19 -8.21 16.55
N LYS A 7 -7.91 -8.38 15.42
CA LYS A 7 -8.83 -9.50 15.20
C LYS A 7 -8.15 -10.81 14.77
N LEU A 8 -6.87 -10.75 14.43
CA LEU A 8 -6.03 -11.92 14.17
C LEU A 8 -5.27 -12.40 15.42
N LYS A 9 -5.40 -11.72 16.57
CA LYS A 9 -4.76 -12.16 17.82
C LYS A 9 -5.22 -13.57 18.20
N GLY A 10 -4.27 -14.45 18.48
CA GLY A 10 -4.53 -15.85 18.85
C GLY A 10 -4.61 -16.82 17.67
N ILE A 11 -4.51 -16.33 16.43
CA ILE A 11 -4.35 -17.16 15.23
C ILE A 11 -2.85 -17.40 14.99
N PRO A 12 -2.43 -18.59 14.53
CA PRO A 12 -1.02 -18.87 14.22
C PRO A 12 -0.42 -17.87 13.23
N ASP A 13 0.84 -17.48 13.44
CA ASP A 13 1.50 -16.44 12.65
C ASP A 13 1.52 -16.74 11.15
N SER A 14 1.74 -18.00 10.77
CA SER A 14 1.71 -18.43 9.36
C SER A 14 0.34 -18.24 8.70
N LEU A 15 -0.75 -18.38 9.46
CA LEU A 15 -2.11 -18.12 8.96
C LEU A 15 -2.37 -16.62 8.91
N CYS A 16 -1.91 -15.85 9.92
CA CYS A 16 -1.98 -14.40 9.93
C CYS A 16 -1.27 -13.79 8.72
N GLU A 17 -0.05 -14.24 8.40
CA GLU A 17 0.71 -13.77 7.24
C GLU A 17 -0.03 -14.05 5.93
N ARG A 18 -0.64 -15.23 5.77
CA ARG A 18 -1.48 -15.57 4.62
C ARG A 18 -2.68 -14.66 4.49
N VAL A 19 -3.42 -14.43 5.58
CA VAL A 19 -4.59 -13.53 5.59
C VAL A 19 -4.20 -12.11 5.24
N VAL A 20 -3.10 -11.61 5.81
CA VAL A 20 -2.60 -10.27 5.50
C VAL A 20 -2.20 -10.17 4.03
N ALA A 21 -1.51 -11.17 3.48
CA ALA A 21 -1.17 -11.19 2.06
C ALA A 21 -2.42 -11.16 1.15
N ASP A 22 -3.44 -11.96 1.48
CA ASP A 22 -4.73 -11.98 0.78
C ASP A 22 -5.41 -10.59 0.83
N ILE A 23 -5.37 -9.89 1.96
CA ILE A 23 -5.92 -8.53 2.09
C ILE A 23 -5.17 -7.54 1.21
N TYR A 24 -3.84 -7.63 1.13
CA TYR A 24 -3.07 -6.79 0.21
C TYR A 24 -3.40 -7.09 -1.26
N ASP A 25 -3.65 -8.34 -1.61
CA ASP A 25 -4.05 -8.69 -2.98
C ASP A 25 -5.40 -8.06 -3.34
N LEU A 26 -6.36 -8.11 -2.42
CA LEU A 26 -7.65 -7.45 -2.56
C LEU A 26 -7.53 -5.92 -2.59
N HIS A 27 -6.64 -5.36 -1.77
CA HIS A 27 -6.38 -3.91 -1.71
C HIS A 27 -5.91 -3.37 -3.06
N PHE A 28 -5.01 -4.10 -3.71
CA PHE A 28 -4.37 -3.73 -4.96
C PHE A 28 -5.07 -4.31 -6.20
N ALA A 29 -6.32 -4.75 -6.07
CA ALA A 29 -7.11 -5.13 -7.24
C ALA A 29 -7.17 -3.95 -8.24
N SER A 30 -7.04 -4.24 -9.53
CA SER A 30 -7.01 -3.23 -10.59
C SER A 30 -8.41 -2.68 -10.90
N SER A 31 -9.46 -3.45 -10.64
CA SER A 31 -10.84 -3.04 -10.88
C SER A 31 -11.81 -3.70 -9.90
N LYS A 32 -13.06 -3.23 -9.91
CA LYS A 32 -14.14 -3.78 -9.11
C LYS A 32 -14.45 -5.24 -9.46
N GLU A 33 -14.38 -5.59 -10.73
CA GLU A 33 -14.65 -6.94 -11.25
C GLU A 33 -13.58 -7.92 -10.75
N VAL A 34 -12.31 -7.55 -10.89
CA VAL A 34 -11.17 -8.35 -10.40
C VAL A 34 -11.26 -8.53 -8.88
N TYR A 35 -11.61 -7.46 -8.16
CA TYR A 35 -11.82 -7.52 -6.72
C TYR A 35 -12.92 -8.49 -6.33
N ASP A 36 -14.09 -8.41 -6.98
CA ASP A 36 -15.24 -9.26 -6.64
C ASP A 36 -14.95 -10.74 -6.92
N GLU A 37 -14.17 -11.06 -7.96
CA GLU A 37 -13.70 -12.41 -8.24
C GLU A 37 -12.71 -12.91 -7.18
N GLN A 38 -11.65 -12.14 -6.92
CA GLN A 38 -10.65 -12.47 -5.90
C GLN A 38 -11.28 -12.63 -4.52
N MET A 39 -12.27 -11.80 -4.19
CA MET A 39 -12.95 -11.83 -2.91
C MET A 39 -13.72 -13.13 -2.70
N LYS A 40 -14.36 -13.68 -3.74
CA LYS A 40 -15.02 -15.00 -3.66
C LYS A 40 -14.01 -16.09 -3.31
N ILE A 41 -12.87 -16.09 -4.01
CA ILE A 41 -11.79 -17.06 -3.80
C ILE A 41 -11.21 -16.94 -2.38
N VAL A 42 -10.92 -15.73 -1.91
CA VAL A 42 -10.37 -15.47 -0.58
C VAL A 42 -11.36 -15.88 0.51
N LEU A 43 -12.65 -15.56 0.37
CA LEU A 43 -13.66 -15.96 1.33
C LEU A 43 -13.84 -17.49 1.39
N GLU A 44 -13.78 -18.17 0.26
CA GLU A 44 -13.83 -19.64 0.22
C GLU A 44 -12.59 -20.24 0.90
N LYS A 45 -11.39 -19.73 0.57
CA LYS A 45 -10.13 -20.14 1.20
C LYS A 45 -10.18 -19.99 2.72
N TRP A 46 -10.63 -18.85 3.23
CA TRP A 46 -10.77 -18.61 4.67
C TRP A 46 -11.88 -19.45 5.32
N SER A 47 -12.85 -19.94 4.55
CA SER A 47 -13.91 -20.83 5.06
C SER A 47 -13.42 -22.24 5.36
N ARG A 48 -12.35 -22.68 4.67
CA ARG A 48 -11.74 -24.00 4.88
C ARG A 48 -10.92 -24.06 6.17
N GLU A 49 -10.54 -22.91 6.71
CA GLU A 49 -9.74 -22.78 7.93
C GLU A 49 -10.66 -22.49 9.13
N GLY A 50 -10.92 -23.49 9.97
CA GLY A 50 -11.86 -23.37 11.10
C GLY A 50 -11.54 -22.22 12.06
N GLN A 51 -10.25 -21.88 12.21
CA GLN A 51 -9.77 -20.78 13.05
C GLN A 51 -10.12 -19.38 12.49
N LEU A 52 -10.41 -19.28 11.18
CA LEU A 52 -10.72 -18.01 10.52
C LEU A 52 -12.22 -17.71 10.43
N VAL A 53 -13.11 -18.60 10.88
CA VAL A 53 -14.57 -18.40 10.77
C VAL A 53 -15.02 -17.07 11.40
N GLY A 54 -14.53 -16.77 12.61
CA GLY A 54 -14.82 -15.51 13.29
C GLY A 54 -14.23 -14.29 12.56
N PHE A 55 -12.98 -14.40 12.09
CA PHE A 55 -12.32 -13.33 11.34
C PHE A 55 -13.02 -13.06 10.01
N ARG A 56 -13.41 -14.09 9.26
CA ARG A 56 -14.16 -13.99 8.00
C ARG A 56 -15.48 -13.25 8.20
N SER A 57 -16.24 -13.63 9.23
CA SER A 57 -17.52 -12.96 9.55
C SER A 57 -17.29 -11.48 9.86
N TYR A 58 -16.31 -11.17 10.72
CA TYR A 58 -15.90 -9.80 11.00
C TYR A 58 -15.52 -9.04 9.72
N PHE A 59 -14.65 -9.63 8.90
CA PHE A 59 -14.11 -8.97 7.72
C PHE A 59 -15.20 -8.66 6.71
N ASN A 60 -16.10 -9.62 6.46
CA ASN A 60 -17.24 -9.42 5.58
C ASN A 60 -18.19 -8.32 6.10
N ASN A 61 -18.51 -8.31 7.40
CA ASN A 61 -19.44 -7.33 7.92
C ASN A 61 -18.87 -5.91 7.96
N ILE A 62 -17.58 -5.76 8.27
CA ILE A 62 -16.93 -4.44 8.39
C ILE A 62 -16.38 -3.96 7.05
N TRP A 63 -15.59 -4.76 6.35
CA TRP A 63 -14.85 -4.29 5.16
C TRP A 63 -15.61 -4.50 3.85
N MET A 64 -16.77 -5.16 3.86
CA MET A 64 -17.62 -5.32 2.66
C MET A 64 -18.98 -4.67 2.80
N LYS A 65 -19.66 -4.89 3.93
CA LYS A 65 -21.07 -4.48 4.11
C LYS A 65 -21.24 -3.14 4.82
N SER A 66 -20.21 -2.63 5.48
CA SER A 66 -20.28 -1.35 6.17
C SER A 66 -19.83 -0.20 5.27
N GLU A 67 -19.90 1.02 5.81
CA GLU A 67 -19.42 2.24 5.15
C GLU A 67 -17.92 2.23 4.83
N PHE A 68 -17.14 1.38 5.50
CA PHE A 68 -15.70 1.24 5.28
C PHE A 68 -15.33 0.39 4.06
N TRP A 69 -16.27 0.07 3.18
CA TRP A 69 -16.05 -0.84 2.05
C TRP A 69 -15.11 -0.28 0.97
N ARG A 70 -14.95 1.05 0.85
CA ARG A 70 -14.08 1.74 -0.13
C ARG A 70 -12.64 1.88 0.37
N TRP A 71 -11.99 0.75 0.57
CA TRP A 71 -10.60 0.72 1.03
C TRP A 71 -9.62 0.31 -0.08
N GLN A 72 -10.11 -0.19 -1.22
CA GLN A 72 -9.30 -0.67 -2.34
C GLN A 72 -8.69 0.49 -3.14
N CYS A 73 -7.51 0.26 -3.72
CA CYS A 73 -6.76 1.25 -4.49
C CYS A 73 -7.52 1.79 -5.71
N PHE A 74 -8.30 0.96 -6.41
CA PHE A 74 -9.03 1.38 -7.62
C PHE A 74 -10.11 2.46 -7.37
N HIS A 75 -10.46 2.75 -6.11
CA HIS A 75 -11.32 3.87 -5.76
C HIS A 75 -10.59 5.22 -5.67
N THR A 76 -9.26 5.19 -5.67
CA THR A 76 -8.41 6.37 -5.53
C THR A 76 -7.75 6.65 -6.88
N PRO A 77 -7.74 7.91 -7.37
CA PRO A 77 -7.04 8.27 -8.60
C PRO A 77 -5.55 7.88 -8.56
N SER A 78 -4.94 7.75 -9.74
CA SER A 78 -3.51 7.44 -9.83
C SER A 78 -2.67 8.59 -9.26
N GLY A 79 -1.56 8.24 -8.60
CA GLY A 79 -0.66 9.19 -7.93
C GLY A 79 -1.03 9.52 -6.48
N ASP A 80 -2.29 9.34 -6.09
CA ASP A 80 -2.73 9.56 -4.72
C ASP A 80 -2.28 8.44 -3.76
N ALA A 81 -2.35 8.72 -2.45
CA ALA A 81 -1.90 7.79 -1.43
C ALA A 81 -2.69 6.48 -1.47
N THR A 82 -1.97 5.35 -1.58
CA THR A 82 -2.58 4.00 -1.58
C THR A 82 -3.29 3.63 -0.27
N THR A 83 -3.13 4.43 0.78
CA THR A 83 -3.83 4.25 2.06
C THR A 83 -4.74 5.43 2.29
N ASN A 84 -6.03 5.17 2.41
CA ASN A 84 -7.10 6.17 2.53
C ASN A 84 -7.14 6.93 3.88
N ASN A 85 -6.04 7.04 4.64
CA ASN A 85 -6.16 7.46 6.03
C ASN A 85 -5.38 8.73 6.42
N PRO A 86 -5.81 9.92 5.97
CA PRO A 86 -5.35 11.18 6.57
C PRO A 86 -5.70 11.25 8.07
N VAL A 87 -6.73 10.51 8.52
CA VAL A 87 -7.10 10.40 9.93
C VAL A 87 -6.00 9.76 10.77
N GLU A 88 -5.20 8.85 10.23
CA GLU A 88 -4.12 8.21 10.98
C GLU A 88 -2.99 9.19 11.30
N GLN A 89 -2.63 10.06 10.34
CA GLN A 89 -1.64 11.11 10.56
C GLN A 89 -2.15 12.16 11.55
N PHE A 90 -3.41 12.57 11.43
CA PHE A 90 -4.03 13.52 12.35
C PHE A 90 -4.14 12.94 13.78
N ASN A 91 -4.61 11.71 13.90
CA ASN A 91 -4.68 10.99 15.17
C ASN A 91 -3.29 10.85 15.79
N ARG A 92 -2.26 10.55 14.99
CA ARG A 92 -0.88 10.45 15.48
C ARG A 92 -0.39 11.79 16.04
N LEU A 93 -0.65 12.90 15.36
CA LEU A 93 -0.27 14.24 15.81
C LEU A 93 -0.96 14.59 17.13
N ILE A 94 -2.28 14.41 17.22
CA ILE A 94 -3.03 14.64 18.47
C ILE A 94 -2.50 13.76 19.59
N MET A 95 -2.35 12.47 19.33
CA MET A 95 -1.91 11.52 20.34
C MET A 95 -0.47 11.77 20.79
N CYS A 96 0.40 12.18 19.90
CA CYS A 96 1.81 12.39 20.20
C CYS A 96 2.03 13.74 20.90
N ASP A 97 1.49 14.81 20.34
CA ASP A 97 1.95 16.17 20.67
C ASP A 97 1.00 16.88 21.64
N TYR A 98 -0.28 16.47 21.69
CA TYR A 98 -1.28 17.14 22.50
C TYR A 98 -1.76 16.31 23.69
N THR A 99 -2.02 15.02 23.48
CA THR A 99 -2.49 14.15 24.58
C THR A 99 -1.38 13.32 25.19
N LEU A 100 -0.16 13.33 24.64
CA LEU A 100 0.97 12.53 25.10
C LEU A 100 0.60 11.04 25.31
N ARG A 101 -0.32 10.53 24.49
CA ARG A 101 -0.90 9.18 24.53
C ARG A 101 -1.65 8.85 25.83
N THR A 102 -2.13 9.88 26.54
CA THR A 102 -2.88 9.75 27.80
C THR A 102 -4.35 10.16 27.63
N LYS A 103 -5.21 9.55 28.45
CA LYS A 103 -6.64 9.86 28.48
C LYS A 103 -6.89 11.12 29.32
N HIS A 104 -7.70 12.03 28.82
CA HIS A 104 -8.02 13.30 29.47
C HIS A 104 -9.52 13.42 29.76
N LYS A 105 -9.89 14.24 30.74
CA LYS A 105 -11.28 14.66 30.95
C LYS A 105 -11.75 15.47 29.75
N ILE A 106 -13.05 15.41 29.43
CA ILE A 106 -13.60 16.01 28.22
C ILE A 106 -13.29 17.52 28.09
N GLY A 107 -13.36 18.29 29.18
CA GLY A 107 -13.05 19.72 29.15
C GLY A 107 -11.58 20.01 28.79
N THR A 108 -10.65 19.24 29.36
CA THR A 108 -9.22 19.35 29.02
C THR A 108 -8.96 18.92 27.58
N LEU A 109 -9.62 17.85 27.12
CA LEU A 109 -9.48 17.38 25.74
C LEU A 109 -9.95 18.43 24.73
N LEU A 110 -11.08 19.09 24.98
CA LEU A 110 -11.58 20.17 24.11
C LEU A 110 -10.58 21.32 24.02
N GLN A 111 -9.96 21.72 25.14
CA GLN A 111 -8.94 22.76 25.13
C GLN A 111 -7.69 22.34 24.34
N LEU A 112 -7.23 21.09 24.50
CA LEU A 112 -6.10 20.55 23.75
C LEU A 112 -6.39 20.51 22.24
N LEU A 113 -7.61 20.13 21.85
CA LEU A 113 -8.04 20.15 20.45
C LEU A 113 -8.13 21.57 19.91
N ALA A 114 -8.64 22.53 20.68
CA ALA A 114 -8.68 23.94 20.30
C ALA A 114 -7.27 24.50 20.08
N ASN A 115 -6.33 24.20 20.98
CA ASN A 115 -4.92 24.57 20.82
C ASN A 115 -4.31 23.90 19.58
N CYS A 116 -4.66 22.64 19.31
CA CYS A 116 -4.25 21.95 18.09
C CYS A 116 -4.71 22.69 16.85
N CYS A 117 -6.00 23.02 16.76
CA CYS A 117 -6.54 23.79 15.64
C CYS A 117 -5.85 25.15 15.49
N GLY A 118 -5.62 25.87 16.59
CA GLY A 118 -4.92 27.17 16.58
C GLY A 118 -3.47 27.09 16.11
N HIS A 119 -2.73 26.04 16.50
CA HIS A 119 -1.36 25.84 16.02
C HIS A 119 -1.33 25.40 14.55
N GLN A 120 -2.24 24.50 14.14
CA GLN A 120 -2.32 24.03 12.76
C GLN A 120 -2.74 25.16 11.81
N SER A 121 -3.59 26.11 12.23
CA SER A 121 -4.05 27.22 11.39
C SER A 121 -2.97 28.25 11.08
N VAL A 122 -2.00 28.44 11.98
CA VAL A 122 -0.86 29.36 11.77
C VAL A 122 0.36 28.69 11.17
N THR A 123 0.36 27.36 11.05
CA THR A 123 1.47 26.64 10.42
C THR A 123 1.38 26.83 8.91
N PRO A 124 2.37 27.49 8.26
CA PRO A 124 2.36 27.64 6.82
C PRO A 124 2.59 26.26 6.18
N ARG A 125 1.51 25.62 5.74
CA ARG A 125 1.54 24.43 4.92
C ARG A 125 0.97 24.77 3.57
N THR A 126 1.81 24.75 2.54
CA THR A 126 1.33 24.82 1.16
C THR A 126 0.58 23.53 0.88
N PHE A 127 -0.73 23.64 0.71
CA PHE A 127 -1.50 22.54 0.15
C PHE A 127 -1.01 22.30 -1.26
N LYS A 128 -0.64 21.05 -1.56
CA LYS A 128 -0.31 20.65 -2.92
C LYS A 128 -1.60 20.22 -3.60
N ASP A 129 -1.91 20.85 -4.72
CA ASP A 129 -3.09 20.50 -5.53
C ASP A 129 -2.86 19.25 -6.39
N GLN A 130 -1.61 18.79 -6.47
CA GLN A 130 -1.21 17.62 -7.25
C GLN A 130 -0.47 16.62 -6.35
N PRO A 131 -0.70 15.31 -6.55
CA PRO A 131 0.06 14.28 -5.86
C PRO A 131 1.55 14.39 -6.17
N ASP A 132 2.39 14.09 -5.18
CA ASP A 132 3.85 14.07 -5.33
C ASP A 132 4.41 12.83 -4.62
N ALA A 133 5.38 12.19 -5.26
CA ALA A 133 5.99 10.98 -4.73
C ALA A 133 6.70 11.26 -3.39
N SER A 134 6.50 10.35 -2.43
CA SER A 134 7.14 10.43 -1.13
C SER A 134 8.66 10.34 -1.24
N GLN A 135 9.38 10.90 -0.26
CA GLN A 135 10.85 10.79 -0.20
C GLN A 135 11.31 9.33 -0.19
N GLN A 136 10.53 8.44 0.44
CA GLN A 136 10.80 7.01 0.48
C GLN A 136 10.71 6.37 -0.91
N LEU A 137 9.68 6.72 -1.69
CA LEU A 137 9.54 6.25 -3.09
C LEU A 137 10.68 6.78 -3.96
N LYS A 138 11.01 8.08 -3.84
CA LYS A 138 12.14 8.69 -4.56
C LYS A 138 13.47 8.00 -4.24
N ALA A 139 13.72 7.72 -2.96
CA ALA A 139 14.91 6.99 -2.53
C ALA A 139 14.94 5.55 -3.06
N ARG A 140 13.79 4.87 -3.07
CA ARG A 140 13.66 3.49 -3.57
C ARG A 140 13.93 3.40 -5.07
N VAL A 141 13.30 4.25 -5.88
CA VAL A 141 13.53 4.28 -7.33
C VAL A 141 15.00 4.55 -7.64
N LYS A 142 15.63 5.49 -6.93
CA LYS A 142 17.06 5.78 -7.09
C LYS A 142 17.94 4.57 -6.75
N ASP A 143 17.70 3.90 -5.63
CA ASP A 143 18.43 2.68 -5.23
C ASP A 143 18.25 1.56 -6.26
N PHE A 144 17.01 1.35 -6.72
CA PHE A 144 16.70 0.28 -7.65
C PHE A 144 17.34 0.51 -9.02
N HIS A 145 17.35 1.76 -9.49
CA HIS A 145 18.05 2.11 -10.72
C HIS A 145 19.57 1.92 -10.59
N GLN A 146 20.17 2.33 -9.47
CA GLN A 146 21.61 2.15 -9.23
C GLN A 146 22.06 0.68 -9.16
N ARG A 147 21.12 -0.24 -8.90
CA ARG A 147 21.37 -1.67 -8.75
C ARG A 147 20.80 -2.51 -9.89
N ASP A 148 20.37 -1.87 -10.97
CA ASP A 148 19.75 -2.53 -12.12
C ASP A 148 18.52 -3.39 -11.76
N LEU A 149 17.81 -3.03 -10.68
CA LEU A 149 16.56 -3.68 -10.26
C LEU A 149 15.34 -3.07 -10.93
N LEU A 150 15.45 -1.85 -11.43
CA LEU A 150 14.43 -1.16 -12.21
C LEU A 150 15.05 -0.74 -13.55
N GLN A 151 14.53 -1.28 -14.65
CA GLN A 151 15.10 -1.09 -15.98
C GLN A 151 14.04 -0.68 -17.00
N ASP A 152 14.39 0.26 -17.86
CA ASP A 152 13.54 0.66 -18.99
C ASP A 152 13.67 -0.39 -20.11
N MET A 153 12.55 -1.00 -20.45
CA MET A 153 12.43 -1.95 -21.54
C MET A 153 12.15 -1.20 -22.84
N THR A 154 13.19 -1.03 -23.66
CA THR A 154 12.99 -0.61 -25.05
C THR A 154 12.81 -1.84 -25.92
N PRO A 155 11.63 -2.08 -26.52
CA PRO A 155 11.43 -3.20 -27.41
C PRO A 155 12.37 -3.05 -28.61
N LYS A 156 13.12 -4.12 -28.93
CA LYS A 156 14.04 -4.11 -30.09
C LYS A 156 13.21 -3.90 -31.36
N ARG A 157 13.71 -3.08 -32.30
CA ARG A 157 13.05 -2.82 -33.59
C ARG A 157 12.66 -4.08 -34.38
N THR A 158 13.33 -5.19 -34.14
CA THR A 158 13.10 -6.49 -34.79
C THR A 158 12.17 -7.42 -34.02
N SER A 159 11.65 -7.00 -32.86
CA SER A 159 10.77 -7.82 -32.02
C SER A 159 9.31 -7.72 -32.48
N ILE A 160 8.55 -8.79 -32.30
CA ILE A 160 7.09 -8.80 -32.55
C ILE A 160 6.40 -7.74 -31.68
N GLU A 161 6.89 -7.55 -30.45
CA GLU A 161 6.39 -6.54 -29.51
C GLU A 161 6.52 -5.11 -30.05
N PHE A 162 7.62 -4.79 -30.75
CA PHE A 162 7.78 -3.50 -31.44
C PHE A 162 6.77 -3.29 -32.59
N LEU A 163 6.28 -4.38 -33.21
CA LEU A 163 5.28 -4.32 -34.28
C LEU A 163 3.84 -4.27 -33.74
N LEU A 164 3.58 -4.88 -32.58
CA LEU A 164 2.26 -4.92 -31.94
C LEU A 164 1.95 -3.65 -31.14
N VAL A 165 2.98 -2.96 -30.64
CA VAL A 165 2.83 -1.72 -29.88
C VAL A 165 2.91 -0.54 -30.85
N SER A 166 1.79 0.14 -31.10
CA SER A 166 1.83 1.47 -31.70
C SER A 166 2.76 2.35 -30.86
N PRO A 167 3.79 2.98 -31.44
CA PRO A 167 4.72 3.79 -30.66
C PRO A 167 3.97 4.97 -30.06
N ASN A 168 3.57 4.84 -28.79
CA ASN A 168 3.11 5.95 -27.98
C ASN A 168 4.34 6.51 -27.27
N PRO A 169 4.80 7.73 -27.60
CA PRO A 169 5.96 8.33 -26.95
C PRO A 169 5.77 8.54 -25.44
N ASP A 170 4.52 8.53 -24.96
CA ASP A 170 4.17 8.78 -23.57
C ASP A 170 4.13 7.49 -22.73
N VAL A 171 4.27 6.31 -23.34
CA VAL A 171 4.23 5.03 -22.61
C VAL A 171 5.62 4.40 -22.59
N VAL A 172 6.17 4.26 -21.40
CA VAL A 172 7.45 3.58 -21.14
C VAL A 172 7.18 2.22 -20.53
N ARG A 173 7.91 1.19 -20.96
CA ARG A 173 7.85 -0.11 -20.31
C ARG A 173 8.94 -0.22 -19.26
N VAL A 174 8.57 -0.60 -18.04
CA VAL A 174 9.50 -0.65 -16.91
C VAL A 174 9.47 -2.02 -16.28
N LEU A 175 10.62 -2.70 -16.27
CA LEU A 175 10.81 -3.99 -15.61
C LEU A 175 11.27 -3.77 -14.16
N SER A 176 10.64 -4.46 -13.22
CA SER A 176 10.96 -4.38 -11.78
C SER A 176 11.32 -5.76 -11.28
N ARG A 177 12.58 -5.95 -10.87
CA ARG A 177 13.06 -7.25 -10.37
C ARG A 177 12.81 -7.44 -8.88
N GLY A 178 12.28 -6.42 -8.21
CA GLY A 178 12.11 -6.37 -6.76
C GLY A 178 13.45 -6.37 -6.01
N CYS A 179 13.39 -6.26 -4.69
CA CYS A 179 14.57 -6.29 -3.83
C CYS A 179 14.63 -7.58 -3.01
N HIS A 180 15.79 -8.23 -3.01
CA HIS A 180 16.01 -9.40 -2.18
C HIS A 180 15.91 -9.06 -0.68
N ARG A 181 15.46 -10.04 0.12
CA ARG A 181 15.29 -9.90 1.56
C ARG A 181 16.15 -10.90 2.32
N VAL A 182 16.89 -10.42 3.29
CA VAL A 182 17.76 -11.22 4.17
C VAL A 182 17.15 -11.28 5.57
N TYR A 183 17.09 -12.49 6.14
CA TYR A 183 16.65 -12.69 7.52
C TYR A 183 17.70 -12.17 8.49
N LEU A 184 17.29 -11.29 9.40
CA LEU A 184 18.15 -10.74 10.43
C LEU A 184 17.74 -11.33 11.79
N PRO A 185 18.52 -12.30 12.35
CA PRO A 185 18.18 -12.97 13.61
C PRO A 185 17.98 -12.01 14.78
N GLU A 186 18.79 -10.95 14.86
CA GLU A 186 18.71 -9.91 15.90
C GLU A 186 17.36 -9.20 15.95
N LEU A 187 16.70 -9.10 14.79
CA LEU A 187 15.40 -8.45 14.66
C LEU A 187 14.26 -9.46 14.55
N GLY A 188 14.56 -10.76 14.53
CA GLY A 188 13.61 -11.83 14.30
C GLY A 188 12.83 -11.72 12.98
N ARG A 189 13.33 -10.97 11.99
CA ARG A 189 12.59 -10.67 10.75
C ARG A 189 13.48 -10.41 9.56
N SER A 190 12.93 -10.62 8.36
CA SER A 190 13.63 -10.31 7.10
C SER A 190 13.47 -8.85 6.68
N ARG A 191 14.56 -8.26 6.18
CA ARG A 191 14.60 -6.91 5.60
C ARG A 191 15.14 -6.92 4.19
N GLU A 192 14.74 -5.94 3.39
CA GLU A 192 15.30 -5.74 2.06
C GLU A 192 16.78 -5.37 2.16
N VAL A 193 17.56 -5.87 1.21
CA VAL A 193 18.96 -5.46 1.01
C VAL A 193 18.97 -4.12 0.29
N ALA A 194 18.31 -3.12 0.86
CA ALA A 194 18.22 -1.75 0.38
C ALA A 194 18.45 -0.80 1.57
N PRO A 195 18.89 0.46 1.32
CA PRO A 195 18.99 1.48 2.37
C PRO A 195 17.66 1.62 3.12
N VAL A 196 17.70 1.88 4.43
CA VAL A 196 16.49 1.98 5.27
C VAL A 196 15.47 2.97 4.70
N SER A 197 15.93 4.07 4.10
CA SER A 197 15.10 5.07 3.43
C SER A 197 14.37 4.57 2.19
N ALA A 198 14.79 3.46 1.60
CA ALA A 198 14.21 2.82 0.41
C ALA A 198 13.42 1.53 0.73
N GLN A 199 13.53 1.01 1.96
CA GLN A 199 12.90 -0.25 2.34
C GLN A 199 11.38 -0.12 2.39
N MET A 200 10.67 -1.12 1.87
CA MET A 200 9.21 -1.21 1.96
C MET A 200 8.75 -2.41 2.79
N GLY A 201 7.46 -2.41 3.17
CA GLY A 201 6.84 -3.58 3.78
C GLY A 201 6.81 -4.77 2.81
N SER A 202 6.88 -6.00 3.33
CA SER A 202 6.95 -7.22 2.51
C SER A 202 5.82 -7.34 1.50
N ASN A 203 4.57 -7.11 1.92
CA ASN A 203 3.44 -7.17 1.01
C ASN A 203 3.43 -6.04 -0.01
N TYR A 204 3.85 -4.83 0.37
CA TYR A 204 3.89 -3.71 -0.57
C TYR A 204 4.94 -3.96 -1.67
N ALA A 205 6.16 -4.35 -1.26
CA ALA A 205 7.22 -4.71 -2.19
C ALA A 205 6.85 -5.88 -3.11
N ARG A 206 6.10 -6.87 -2.58
CA ARG A 206 5.56 -7.98 -3.36
C ARG A 206 4.60 -7.50 -4.46
N MET A 207 3.80 -6.46 -4.20
CA MET A 207 2.87 -5.93 -5.19
C MET A 207 3.57 -5.20 -6.35
N GLU A 208 4.82 -4.77 -6.19
CA GLU A 208 5.60 -4.14 -7.27
C GLU A 208 5.96 -5.10 -8.40
N THR A 209 5.99 -6.41 -8.12
CA THR A 209 6.38 -7.45 -9.09
C THR A 209 5.27 -8.45 -9.36
N LYS A 210 4.22 -8.48 -8.53
CA LYS A 210 3.14 -9.46 -8.67
C LYS A 210 2.32 -9.17 -9.92
N GLY A 211 2.23 -10.15 -10.82
CA GLY A 211 1.48 -10.02 -12.06
C GLY A 211 2.18 -9.17 -13.12
N GLN A 212 3.46 -8.85 -12.92
CA GLN A 212 4.23 -8.11 -13.92
C GLN A 212 4.30 -8.90 -15.24
N PRO A 213 3.95 -8.29 -16.38
CA PRO A 213 4.12 -8.90 -17.69
C PRO A 213 5.60 -9.17 -18.02
N GLU A 214 5.89 -10.11 -18.92
CA GLU A 214 7.27 -10.41 -19.35
C GLU A 214 8.00 -9.17 -19.89
N GLY A 215 7.27 -8.29 -20.57
CA GLY A 215 7.79 -7.02 -21.10
C GLY A 215 7.82 -5.85 -20.10
N GLY A 216 7.57 -6.11 -18.81
CA GLY A 216 7.48 -5.08 -17.77
C GLY A 216 6.10 -4.40 -17.68
N TRP A 217 5.97 -3.49 -16.73
CA TRP A 217 4.79 -2.65 -16.54
C TRP A 217 4.71 -1.59 -17.62
N SER A 218 3.51 -1.30 -18.13
CA SER A 218 3.31 -0.16 -19.02
C SER A 218 3.05 1.08 -18.17
N VAL A 219 3.90 2.09 -18.28
CA VAL A 219 3.84 3.32 -17.49
C VAL A 219 3.54 4.48 -18.42
N ASP A 220 2.38 5.10 -18.24
CA ASP A 220 2.01 6.33 -18.93
C ASP A 220 2.58 7.52 -18.14
N VAL A 221 3.58 8.19 -18.71
CA VAL A 221 4.30 9.29 -18.04
C VAL A 221 3.47 10.57 -18.00
N THR A 222 2.49 10.72 -18.90
CA THR A 222 1.60 11.87 -18.96
C THR A 222 0.44 11.70 -17.97
N ALA A 223 -0.16 10.51 -17.93
CA ALA A 223 -1.24 10.17 -17.02
C ALA A 223 -0.77 9.79 -15.60
N MET A 224 0.55 9.63 -15.40
CA MET A 224 1.17 9.17 -14.15
C MET A 224 0.54 7.87 -13.62
N SER A 225 0.26 6.94 -14.52
CA SER A 225 -0.41 5.68 -14.22
C SER A 225 0.39 4.48 -14.72
N CYS A 226 0.14 3.32 -14.11
CA CYS A 226 0.71 2.05 -14.54
C CYS A 226 -0.42 1.08 -14.90
N GLY A 227 -0.19 0.27 -15.93
CA GLY A 227 -1.09 -0.77 -16.42
C GLY A 227 -0.42 -2.14 -16.49
#